data_AF-A0AA96UI78-F1
#
_entry.id   AF-A0AA96UI78-F1
#
_cell.length_a   1.000
_cell.length_b   1.000
_cell.length_c   1.000
_cell.angle_alpha   90.00
_cell.angle_beta   90.00
_cell.angle_gamma   90.00
#
_symmetry.space_group_name_H-M   'P 1'
#
loop_
_entity.id
_entity.type
_entity.pdbx_description
1 polymer ?
#
loop_
_entity_poly.entity_id
_entity_poly.type
_entity_poly.pdbx_seq_one_letter_code
_entity_poly.pdbx_strand_id
1 'polypeptide(L)'
;MTRTTDHFPVHGTTRHDEHGLLLVLDHRLDGHDTFLSGRLDLGQGQAAVRIITLDDVTVLRPMETIEVTTPSWAGTLHLPHGLRPRSIPGDLTDAARTTHRDLDALDAAELRYALTFLGESTTEQIRIARVEVIVSALPTVEGEAA
;
A
#
# COMPACT_ATOMS: atom_id res chain seq x y z
N MET A 1 10.63 -11.09 -12.86
CA MET A 1 10.03 -9.75 -12.71
C MET A 1 10.92 -8.92 -11.78
N THR A 2 11.49 -7.82 -12.26
CA THR A 2 12.35 -6.93 -11.46
C THR A 2 11.48 -6.08 -10.55
N ARG A 3 11.52 -6.39 -9.25
CA ARG A 3 10.84 -5.62 -8.19
C ARG A 3 11.44 -4.20 -8.22
N THR A 4 10.66 -3.22 -8.68
CA THR A 4 11.11 -1.82 -8.67
C THR A 4 10.91 -1.33 -7.24
N THR A 5 12.01 -1.22 -6.50
CA THR A 5 12.04 -0.63 -5.17
C THR A 5 12.16 0.87 -5.35
N ASP A 6 11.17 1.62 -4.88
CA ASP A 6 11.29 3.08 -4.79
C ASP A 6 11.88 3.46 -3.44
N HIS A 7 12.72 4.49 -3.44
CA HIS A 7 13.47 4.95 -2.28
C HIS A 7 13.09 6.39 -1.98
N PHE A 8 12.45 6.62 -0.83
CA PHE A 8 11.97 7.94 -0.42
C PHE A 8 12.76 8.42 0.79
N PRO A 9 13.50 9.54 0.69
CA PRO A 9 14.01 10.19 1.88
C PRO A 9 12.81 10.68 2.70
N VAL A 10 12.81 10.33 3.99
CA VAL A 10 11.73 10.65 4.92
C VAL A 10 12.30 11.19 6.22
N HIS A 11 11.56 12.10 6.84
CA HIS A 11 11.87 12.69 8.13
C HIS A 11 10.59 12.80 8.94
N GLY A 12 10.75 12.80 10.25
CA GLY A 12 9.60 12.78 11.14
C GLY A 12 9.95 12.88 12.61
N THR A 13 8.93 12.66 13.43
CA THR A 13 9.01 12.64 14.88
C THR A 13 8.63 11.28 15.44
N THR A 14 9.13 10.97 16.63
CA THR A 14 8.74 9.76 17.36
C THR A 14 7.54 10.05 18.27
N ARG A 15 6.59 9.13 18.29
CA ARG A 15 5.44 9.08 19.20
C ARG A 15 5.33 7.69 19.80
N HIS A 16 4.70 7.59 20.95
CA HIS A 16 4.40 6.30 21.57
C HIS A 16 2.90 6.24 21.84
N ASP A 17 2.29 5.11 21.51
CA ASP A 17 0.94 4.77 21.94
C ASP A 17 0.97 3.55 22.87
N GLU A 18 -0.21 3.08 23.27
CA GLU A 18 -0.38 1.87 24.08
C GLU A 18 0.11 0.57 23.41
N HIS A 19 0.44 0.63 22.12
CA HIS A 19 0.92 -0.49 21.32
C HIS A 19 2.39 -0.37 20.89
N GLY A 20 3.07 0.72 21.25
CA GLY A 20 4.51 0.89 21.06
C GLY A 20 4.88 2.14 20.27
N LEU A 21 6.02 2.06 19.58
CA LEU A 21 6.63 3.18 18.85
C LEU A 21 5.87 3.46 17.56
N LEU A 22 5.64 4.75 17.31
CA LEU A 22 5.11 5.30 16.06
C LEU A 22 6.08 6.33 15.52
N LEU A 23 6.30 6.28 14.21
CA LEU A 23 7.12 7.25 13.50
C LEU A 23 6.20 8.10 12.63
N VAL A 24 5.99 9.35 13.01
CA VAL A 24 5.09 10.27 12.30
C VAL A 24 5.90 11.07 11.30
N LEU A 25 5.56 10.97 10.02
CA LEU A 25 6.23 11.72 8.96
C LEU A 25 5.80 13.19 8.99
N ASP A 26 6.73 14.09 8.68
CA ASP A 26 6.45 15.52 8.57
C ASP A 26 5.71 15.87 7.26
N HIS A 27 5.70 14.95 6.29
CA HIS A 27 4.99 15.08 5.04
C HIS A 27 4.21 13.80 4.71
N ARG A 28 3.11 13.96 3.99
CA ARG A 28 2.33 12.86 3.46
C ARG A 28 3.11 12.17 2.33
N LEU A 29 3.02 10.84 2.28
CA LEU A 29 3.43 10.07 1.11
C LEU A 29 2.31 10.08 0.07
N ASP A 30 2.26 11.14 -0.74
CA ASP A 30 1.23 11.30 -1.78
C ASP A 30 1.26 10.13 -2.78
N GLY A 31 0.11 9.47 -2.97
CA GLY A 31 -0.02 8.35 -3.90
C GLY A 31 0.46 7.00 -3.37
N HIS A 32 0.87 6.93 -2.10
CA HIS A 32 1.25 5.70 -1.38
C HIS A 32 0.24 5.37 -0.28
N ASP A 33 -1.03 5.62 -0.61
CA ASP A 33 -2.09 5.71 0.38
C ASP A 33 -2.46 4.31 0.89
N THR A 34 -2.35 4.18 2.21
CA THR A 34 -2.96 3.24 3.14
C THR A 34 -2.68 1.74 2.98
N PHE A 35 -2.13 1.15 4.06
CA PHE A 35 -1.89 -0.29 4.30
C PHE A 35 -0.69 -0.94 3.62
N LEU A 36 0.21 -0.15 3.05
CA LEU A 36 1.44 -0.68 2.48
C LEU A 36 2.46 -1.07 3.55
N SER A 37 3.12 -2.21 3.35
CA SER A 37 4.33 -2.54 4.11
C SER A 37 5.58 -2.12 3.33
N GLY A 38 6.54 -1.52 4.03
CA GLY A 38 7.83 -1.08 3.49
C GLY A 38 9.00 -1.52 4.37
N ARG A 39 10.21 -1.11 3.98
CA ARG A 39 11.39 -1.18 4.85
C ARG A 39 11.90 0.22 5.11
N LEU A 40 12.08 0.61 6.35
CA LEU A 40 12.69 1.87 6.75
C LEU A 40 14.16 1.65 7.08
N ASP A 41 15.04 2.42 6.45
CA ASP A 41 16.48 2.46 6.75
C ASP A 41 16.80 3.74 7.52
N LEU A 42 17.28 3.59 8.75
CA LEU A 42 17.68 4.70 9.62
C LEU A 42 19.21 4.92 9.63
N GLY A 43 19.95 4.31 8.70
CA GLY A 43 21.41 4.33 8.62
C GLY A 43 22.09 3.39 9.62
N GLN A 44 21.47 3.11 10.76
CA GLN A 44 21.97 2.16 11.77
C GLN A 44 21.35 0.76 11.65
N GLY A 45 20.34 0.62 10.81
CA GLY A 45 19.61 -0.63 10.61
C GLY A 45 18.39 -0.43 9.72
N GLN A 46 17.84 -1.56 9.27
CA GLN A 46 16.63 -1.59 8.47
C GLN A 46 15.53 -2.33 9.20
N ALA A 47 14.32 -1.76 9.16
CA ALA A 47 13.15 -2.36 9.80
C ALA A 47 11.94 -2.43 8.88
N ALA A 48 11.20 -3.53 8.94
CA ALA A 48 9.88 -3.63 8.33
C ALA A 48 8.90 -2.68 9.03
N VAL A 49 8.17 -1.89 8.23
CA VAL A 49 7.19 -0.92 8.74
C VAL A 49 5.86 -1.08 8.01
N ARG A 50 4.77 -0.90 8.75
CA ARG A 50 3.42 -0.71 8.22
C ARG A 50 3.19 0.79 8.02
N ILE A 51 2.74 1.19 6.84
CA ILE A 51 2.48 2.58 6.47
C ILE A 51 0.97 2.82 6.60
N ILE A 52 0.61 3.79 7.43
CA ILE A 52 -0.78 4.17 7.70
C ILE A 52 -0.90 5.65 7.38
N THR A 53 -1.70 5.97 6.37
CA THR A 53 -1.99 7.35 5.99
C THR A 53 -3.41 7.68 6.44
N LEU A 54 -3.56 8.74 7.24
CA LEU A 54 -4.84 9.25 7.73
C LEU A 54 -4.86 10.75 7.41
N ASP A 55 -5.73 11.15 6.48
CA ASP A 55 -5.86 12.51 5.99
C ASP A 55 -4.54 13.13 5.51
N ASP A 56 -3.93 13.99 6.33
CA ASP A 56 -2.68 14.72 6.09
C ASP A 56 -1.48 14.12 6.84
N VAL A 57 -1.69 13.09 7.65
CA VAL A 57 -0.65 12.46 8.48
C VAL A 57 -0.31 11.08 7.95
N THR A 58 0.99 10.81 7.76
CA THR A 58 1.50 9.46 7.50
C THR A 58 2.27 8.95 8.71
N VAL A 59 1.89 7.77 9.19
CA VAL A 59 2.50 7.10 10.33
C VAL A 59 3.12 5.79 9.86
N LEU A 60 4.39 5.58 10.23
CA LEU A 60 5.06 4.30 10.11
C LEU A 60 5.01 3.59 11.46
N ARG A 61 4.42 2.39 11.47
CA ARG A 61 4.45 1.49 12.62
C ARG A 61 5.49 0.39 12.37
N PRO A 62 6.58 0.32 13.15
CA PRO A 62 7.52 -0.77 13.08
C PRO A 62 6.83 -2.11 13.34
N MET A 63 7.16 -3.11 12.51
CA MET A 63 6.70 -4.49 12.69
C MET A 63 7.67 -5.32 13.55
N GLU A 64 8.83 -4.75 13.85
CA GLU A 64 9.88 -5.29 14.69
C GLU A 64 10.39 -4.19 15.63
N THR A 65 11.04 -4.60 16.73
CA THR A 65 11.60 -3.65 17.69
C THR A 65 12.72 -2.87 17.02
N ILE A 66 12.60 -1.54 17.07
CA ILE A 66 13.64 -0.62 16.59
C ILE A 66 14.02 0.35 17.69
N GLU A 67 15.29 0.73 17.72
CA GLU A 67 15.77 1.78 18.60
C GLU A 67 15.83 3.09 17.82
N VAL A 68 14.96 4.03 18.18
CA VAL A 68 15.06 5.43 17.74
C VAL A 68 15.33 6.26 18.98
N THR A 69 16.59 6.67 19.13
CA THR A 69 17.08 7.36 20.34
C THR A 69 16.74 8.84 20.37
N THR A 70 16.26 9.41 19.26
CA THR A 70 16.02 10.84 19.10
C THR A 70 14.52 11.15 18.91
N PRO A 71 14.03 12.30 19.43
CA PRO A 71 12.65 12.74 19.22
C PRO A 71 12.32 13.03 17.75
N SER A 72 13.32 13.43 16.98
CA SER A 72 13.26 13.62 15.53
C SER A 72 14.19 12.63 14.85
N TRP A 73 13.83 12.20 13.64
CA TRP A 73 14.59 11.20 12.91
C TRP A 73 14.54 11.47 11.40
N ALA A 74 15.51 10.94 10.68
CA ALA A 74 15.56 10.94 9.23
C ALA A 74 16.01 9.55 8.74
N GLY A 75 15.51 9.14 7.59
CA GLY A 75 15.80 7.83 7.03
C GLY A 75 15.39 7.72 5.57
N THR A 76 15.53 6.52 5.02
CA THR A 76 15.07 6.18 3.67
C THR A 76 14.00 5.10 3.76
N LEU A 77 12.80 5.39 3.24
CA LEU A 77 11.73 4.43 3.13
C LEU A 77 11.82 3.72 1.78
N HIS A 78 11.96 2.40 1.83
CA HIS A 78 11.99 1.51 0.69
C HIS A 78 10.61 0.90 0.48
N LEU A 79 9.97 1.27 -0.62
CA LEU A 79 8.68 0.71 -1.00
C LEU A 79 8.88 -0.42 -2.01
N PRO A 80 8.40 -1.65 -1.72
CA PRO A 80 8.52 -2.78 -2.64
C PRO A 80 7.66 -2.61 -3.90
N HIS A 81 6.80 -1.59 -3.93
CA HIS A 81 5.93 -1.24 -5.02
C HIS A 81 6.13 0.23 -5.36
N GLY A 82 6.95 0.50 -6.36
CA GLY A 82 7.09 1.87 -6.85
C GLY A 82 5.83 2.44 -7.50
N LEU A 83 5.86 3.75 -7.79
CA LEU A 83 4.82 4.56 -8.48
C LEU A 83 4.57 4.16 -9.94
N ARG A 84 4.89 2.93 -10.36
CA ARG A 84 4.56 2.51 -11.71
C ARG A 84 3.03 2.43 -11.85
N PRO A 85 2.46 2.93 -12.97
CA PRO A 85 1.12 2.52 -13.36
C PRO A 85 1.14 1.00 -13.41
N ARG A 86 0.54 0.36 -12.42
CA ARG A 86 0.44 -1.09 -12.39
C ARG A 86 -0.52 -1.42 -13.53
N SER A 87 0.01 -2.02 -14.60
CA SER A 87 -0.83 -2.63 -15.62
C SER A 87 -1.78 -3.59 -14.92
N ILE A 88 -3.08 -3.50 -15.22
CA ILE A 88 -4.07 -4.40 -14.65
C ILE A 88 -3.65 -5.85 -14.98
N PRO A 89 -3.48 -6.72 -13.96
CA PRO A 89 -3.11 -8.10 -14.18
C PRO A 89 -4.13 -8.84 -15.07
N GLY A 90 -3.65 -9.79 -15.87
CA GLY A 90 -4.50 -10.55 -16.80
C GLY A 90 -5.61 -11.31 -16.08
N ASP A 91 -5.31 -11.93 -14.93
CA ASP A 91 -6.29 -12.66 -14.12
C ASP A 91 -7.40 -11.77 -13.57
N LEU A 92 -7.08 -10.53 -13.16
CA LEU A 92 -8.09 -9.56 -12.74
C LEU A 92 -8.96 -9.11 -13.94
N THR A 93 -8.33 -8.89 -15.09
CA THR A 93 -9.03 -8.52 -16.34
C THR A 93 -9.97 -9.63 -16.79
N ASP A 94 -9.50 -10.87 -16.81
CA ASP A 94 -10.25 -12.05 -17.23
C ASP A 94 -11.42 -12.33 -16.29
N ALA A 95 -11.22 -12.19 -14.98
CA ALA A 95 -12.28 -12.35 -13.98
C ALA A 95 -13.37 -11.27 -14.11
N ALA A 96 -12.98 -9.99 -14.28
CA ALA A 96 -13.94 -8.91 -14.49
C ALA A 96 -14.74 -9.10 -15.78
N ARG A 97 -14.09 -9.50 -16.88
CA ARG A 97 -14.79 -9.81 -18.15
C ARG A 97 -15.75 -10.99 -18.01
N THR A 98 -15.33 -12.06 -17.35
CA THR A 98 -16.16 -13.26 -17.12
C THR A 98 -17.41 -12.93 -16.30
N THR A 99 -17.29 -12.02 -15.36
CA THR A 99 -18.37 -11.61 -14.44
C THR A 99 -19.13 -10.36 -14.90
N HIS A 100 -18.82 -9.84 -16.09
CA HIS A 100 -19.44 -8.63 -16.67
C HIS A 100 -19.32 -7.41 -15.75
N ARG A 101 -18.13 -7.20 -15.17
CA ARG A 101 -17.80 -6.11 -14.26
C ARG A 101 -16.92 -5.06 -14.93
N ASP A 102 -17.17 -3.80 -14.60
CA ASP A 102 -16.45 -2.66 -15.19
C ASP A 102 -15.27 -2.25 -14.31
N LEU A 103 -14.06 -2.57 -14.79
CA LEU A 103 -12.80 -2.16 -14.15
C LEU A 103 -12.44 -0.70 -14.42
N ASP A 104 -12.93 -0.12 -15.52
CA ASP A 104 -12.64 1.26 -15.91
C ASP A 104 -13.44 2.27 -15.05
N ALA A 105 -14.44 1.78 -14.31
CA ALA A 105 -15.17 2.55 -13.31
C ALA A 105 -14.34 2.92 -12.07
N LEU A 106 -13.22 2.22 -11.81
CA LEU A 106 -12.34 2.56 -10.70
C LEU A 106 -11.57 3.84 -11.00
N ASP A 107 -11.60 4.80 -10.08
CA ASP A 107 -10.72 5.95 -10.19
C ASP A 107 -9.24 5.55 -9.96
N ALA A 108 -8.33 6.50 -10.19
CA ALA A 108 -6.89 6.22 -10.08
C ALA A 108 -6.46 5.82 -8.66
N ALA A 109 -7.14 6.29 -7.61
CA ALA A 109 -6.85 5.91 -6.24
C ALA A 109 -7.39 4.51 -5.94
N GLU A 110 -8.64 4.23 -6.28
CA GLU A 110 -9.28 2.94 -6.09
C GLU A 110 -8.55 1.82 -6.85
N LEU A 111 -8.13 2.09 -8.10
CA LEU A 111 -7.32 1.16 -8.87
C LEU A 111 -5.97 0.88 -8.21
N ARG A 112 -5.29 1.90 -7.67
CA ARG A 112 -4.04 1.70 -6.91
C ARG A 112 -4.27 0.84 -5.67
N TYR A 113 -5.38 1.03 -4.95
CA TYR A 113 -5.75 0.21 -3.81
C TYR A 113 -6.00 -1.23 -4.20
N ALA A 114 -6.85 -1.48 -5.20
CA ALA A 114 -7.17 -2.82 -5.66
C ALA A 114 -5.92 -3.59 -6.10
N LEU A 115 -5.02 -2.93 -6.84
CA LEU A 115 -3.79 -3.55 -7.31
C LEU A 115 -2.77 -3.76 -6.19
N THR A 116 -2.73 -2.88 -5.19
CA THR A 116 -1.93 -3.04 -3.97
C THR A 116 -2.41 -4.23 -3.15
N PHE A 117 -3.70 -4.26 -2.85
CA PHE A 117 -4.35 -5.35 -2.15
C PHE A 117 -4.10 -6.68 -2.86
N LEU A 118 -4.23 -6.74 -4.19
CA LEU A 118 -3.91 -7.95 -4.95
C LEU A 118 -2.42 -8.33 -4.89
N GLY A 119 -1.52 -7.34 -4.94
CA GLY A 119 -0.06 -7.54 -4.90
C GLY A 119 0.49 -8.06 -3.56
N GLU A 120 -0.24 -7.87 -2.46
CA GLU A 120 0.12 -8.39 -1.13
C GLU A 120 -0.27 -9.86 -0.90
N SER A 121 -0.78 -10.54 -1.92
CA SER A 121 -1.15 -11.95 -1.81
C SER A 121 0.09 -12.82 -1.59
N THR A 122 0.16 -13.49 -0.44
CA THR A 122 1.31 -14.34 -0.07
C THR A 122 1.24 -15.75 -0.63
N THR A 123 0.04 -16.18 -1.05
CA THR A 123 -0.21 -17.47 -1.71
C THR A 123 -1.15 -17.31 -2.89
N GLU A 124 -1.17 -18.31 -3.77
CA GLU A 124 -2.06 -18.33 -4.93
C GLU A 124 -3.54 -18.38 -4.51
N GLN A 125 -3.87 -19.12 -3.44
CA GLN A 125 -5.26 -19.15 -2.95
C GLN A 125 -5.72 -17.78 -2.44
N ILE A 126 -4.84 -17.04 -1.75
CA ILE A 126 -5.15 -15.68 -1.29
C ILE A 126 -5.33 -14.76 -2.50
N ARG A 127 -4.50 -14.92 -3.53
CA ARG A 127 -4.61 -14.14 -4.76
C ARG A 127 -5.98 -14.32 -5.43
N ILE A 128 -6.42 -15.56 -5.64
CA ILE A 128 -7.71 -15.89 -6.24
C ILE A 128 -8.86 -15.25 -5.42
N ALA A 129 -8.87 -15.46 -4.10
CA ALA A 129 -9.90 -14.89 -3.23
C ALA A 129 -9.93 -13.35 -3.29
N ARG A 130 -8.77 -12.69 -3.39
CA ARG A 130 -8.71 -11.23 -3.53
C ARG A 130 -9.20 -10.74 -4.89
N VAL A 131 -8.94 -11.47 -5.98
CA VAL A 131 -9.53 -11.17 -7.29
C VAL A 131 -11.06 -11.23 -7.20
N GLU A 132 -11.62 -12.27 -6.61
CA GLU A 132 -13.07 -12.40 -6.42
C GLU A 132 -13.67 -11.25 -5.63
N VAL A 133 -13.01 -10.85 -4.52
CA VAL A 133 -13.45 -9.70 -3.71
C VAL A 133 -13.45 -8.41 -4.52
N ILE A 134 -12.35 -8.10 -5.21
CA ILE A 134 -12.24 -6.87 -6.04
C ILE A 134 -13.36 -6.87 -7.08
N VAL A 135 -13.50 -7.96 -7.83
CA VAL A 135 -14.49 -8.08 -8.91
C VAL A 135 -15.92 -8.00 -8.40
N SER A 136 -16.22 -8.58 -7.24
CA SER A 136 -17.56 -8.51 -6.64
C SER A 136 -17.99 -7.09 -6.23
N ALA A 137 -17.02 -6.21 -5.96
CA ALA A 137 -17.27 -4.83 -5.56
C ALA A 137 -17.40 -3.87 -6.76
N LEU A 138 -17.06 -4.32 -7.97
CA LEU A 138 -17.17 -3.49 -9.18
C LEU A 138 -18.62 -3.34 -9.65
N PRO A 139 -18.96 -2.22 -10.30
CA PRO A 139 -20.24 -2.08 -10.99
C PRO A 139 -20.35 -3.08 -12.15
N THR A 140 -21.58 -3.44 -12.51
CA THR A 140 -21.85 -4.22 -13.73
C THR A 140 -21.66 -3.34 -14.96
N VAL A 141 -21.21 -3.94 -16.07
CA VAL A 141 -21.09 -3.26 -17.38
C VAL A 141 -22.47 -2.90 -17.96
N GLU A 142 -23.53 -3.57 -17.50
CA GLU A 142 -24.90 -3.14 -17.73
C GLU A 142 -25.25 -2.03 -16.74
N GLY A 143 -25.38 -0.82 -17.29
CA GLY A 143 -25.75 0.38 -16.54
C GLY A 143 -27.05 0.20 -15.76
N GLU A 144 -27.11 0.90 -14.64
CA GLU A 144 -28.31 1.45 -14.01
C GLU A 144 -29.59 1.21 -14.83
N ALA A 145 -30.25 0.10 -14.57
CA ALA A 145 -31.64 -0.10 -14.93
C ALA A 145 -32.48 0.11 -13.67
N ALA A 146 -32.86 1.39 -13.50
CA ALA A 146 -33.85 1.96 -12.57
C ALA A 146 -33.43 2.25 -11.12
#